data_AF-A0A1F9XUP9-F1
#
_entry.id   AF-A0A1F9XUP9-F1
#
_cell.length_a   1.000
_cell.length_b   1.000
_cell.length_c   1.000
_cell.angle_alpha   90.00
_cell.angle_beta   90.00
_cell.angle_gamma   90.00
#
_symmetry.space_group_name_H-M   'P 1'
#
loop_
_entity.id
_entity.type
_entity.pdbx_description
1 polymer ?
#
loop_
_entity_poly.entity_id
_entity_poly.type
_entity_poly.pdbx_seq_one_letter_code
_entity_poly.pdbx_strand_id
1 'polypeptide(L)'
;MGEKISMDLTDWIKKYFHEKEAPGVLKALEEYGAESWHKEPERVRRDIVIASRGDTARLRELLELAKKDYRDLLVGEHLDPWLRGELMQVRKSGRAGGSGTRKIVLIVLGVPAVLFGIMIFLMFVERGKMMFALASDTRGYGALHNLRRHIWDYSLANGRLPADLSGFKVPELKLYSFETGDRGMHRHRISGVELRPGAGLENFSVMFSTYISGGHAGKVSVLGDFNGYDPVKGLMSDKGANGFSWGLEVPLPPGRYSFKIAADGREGPLETIDVNYATQHPNVSAGKMPELAGDSGKWLYDPQTGLLVIGCSGRETKSRALWYTR
;
A
#
# COMPACT_ATOMS: atom_id res chain seq x y z
N MET A 1 -2.16 41.63 -6.99
CA MET A 1 -2.55 40.56 -6.05
C MET A 1 -4.06 40.56 -5.96
N GLY A 2 -4.71 39.48 -6.42
CA GLY A 2 -6.17 39.35 -6.25
C GLY A 2 -6.46 38.82 -4.86
N GLU A 3 -7.20 39.59 -4.06
CA GLU A 3 -7.67 39.17 -2.74
C GLU A 3 -8.61 37.97 -2.93
N LYS A 4 -8.20 36.82 -2.40
CA LYS A 4 -8.97 35.58 -2.54
C LYS A 4 -10.14 35.66 -1.57
N ILE A 5 -11.34 35.95 -2.08
CA ILE A 5 -12.57 35.97 -1.29
C ILE A 5 -12.76 34.57 -0.71
N SER A 6 -12.41 34.39 0.57
CA SER A 6 -12.74 33.19 1.34
C SER A 6 -14.11 33.41 1.95
N MET A 7 -15.05 32.49 1.69
CA MET A 7 -16.36 32.51 2.37
C MET A 7 -16.12 32.39 3.88
N ASP A 8 -16.77 33.24 4.66
CA ASP A 8 -16.75 33.16 6.11
C ASP A 8 -17.53 31.92 6.59
N LEU A 9 -17.22 31.41 7.78
CA LEU A 9 -17.92 30.28 8.38
C LEU A 9 -19.43 30.59 8.53
N THR A 10 -19.78 31.84 8.81
CA THR A 10 -21.16 32.32 8.90
C THR A 10 -21.93 32.10 7.59
N ASP A 11 -21.28 32.30 6.44
CA ASP A 11 -21.91 32.10 5.12
C ASP A 11 -22.18 30.61 4.87
N TRP A 12 -21.27 29.73 5.30
CA TRP A 12 -21.48 28.29 5.23
C TRP A 12 -22.64 27.84 6.12
N ILE A 13 -22.76 28.36 7.34
CA ILE A 13 -23.85 28.02 8.25
C ILE A 13 -25.20 28.45 7.65
N LYS A 14 -25.32 29.69 7.17
CA LYS A 14 -26.54 30.21 6.54
C LYS A 14 -26.98 29.40 5.32
N LYS A 15 -26.03 28.76 4.65
CA LYS A 15 -26.29 27.94 3.46
C LYS A 15 -26.91 26.59 3.78
N TYR A 16 -26.50 25.95 4.88
CA TYR A 16 -26.94 24.59 5.21
C TYR A 16 -27.98 24.51 6.32
N PHE A 17 -28.04 25.50 7.20
CA PHE A 17 -28.93 25.50 8.37
C PHE A 17 -29.98 26.61 8.27
N HIS A 18 -31.13 26.41 8.92
CA HIS A 18 -32.13 27.46 9.02
C HIS A 18 -31.60 28.62 9.89
N GLU A 19 -32.04 29.84 9.60
CA GLU A 19 -31.60 31.04 10.32
C GLU A 19 -31.85 30.96 11.84
N LYS A 20 -32.91 30.26 12.25
CA LYS A 20 -33.23 30.01 13.67
C LYS A 20 -32.23 29.09 14.37
N GLU A 21 -31.55 28.23 13.63
CA GLU A 21 -30.58 27.24 14.16
C GLU A 21 -29.14 27.77 14.14
N ALA A 22 -28.86 28.76 13.29
CA ALA A 22 -27.52 29.30 13.07
C ALA A 22 -26.78 29.71 14.37
N PRO A 23 -27.41 30.38 15.36
CA PRO A 23 -26.74 30.69 16.62
C PRO A 23 -26.33 29.45 17.42
N GLY A 24 -27.16 28.40 17.40
CA GLY A 24 -26.89 27.14 18.09
C GLY A 24 -25.77 26.35 17.42
N VAL A 25 -25.74 26.35 16.09
CA VAL A 25 -24.68 25.72 15.29
C VAL A 25 -23.34 26.43 15.50
N LEU A 26 -23.33 27.77 15.43
CA LEU A 26 -22.11 28.56 15.64
C LEU A 26 -21.50 28.28 17.01
N LYS A 27 -22.33 28.30 18.06
CA LYS A 27 -21.92 28.00 19.43
C LYS A 27 -21.34 26.57 19.57
N ALA A 28 -21.92 25.58 18.89
CA ALA A 28 -21.40 24.21 18.93
C ALA A 28 -20.03 24.09 18.23
N LEU A 29 -19.82 24.80 17.12
CA LEU A 29 -18.56 24.79 16.38
C LEU A 29 -17.41 25.47 17.14
N GLU A 30 -17.71 26.41 18.03
CA GLU A 30 -16.72 27.05 18.90
C GLU A 30 -16.03 26.05 19.85
N GLU A 31 -16.68 24.92 20.17
CA GLU A 31 -16.08 23.85 20.99
C GLU A 31 -14.82 23.25 20.36
N TYR A 32 -14.79 23.11 19.03
CA TYR A 32 -13.61 22.63 18.32
C TYR A 32 -12.67 23.80 18.02
N GLY A 33 -11.46 23.78 18.57
CA GLY A 33 -10.52 24.91 18.55
C GLY A 33 -10.33 25.62 19.90
N ALA A 34 -11.11 25.25 20.93
CA ALA A 34 -10.89 25.75 22.30
C ALA A 34 -9.60 25.19 22.93
N GLU A 35 -9.30 23.92 22.65
CA GLU A 35 -8.07 23.27 23.09
C GLU A 35 -6.87 23.58 22.17
N SER A 36 -5.69 23.74 22.75
CA SER A 36 -4.44 24.07 22.03
C SER A 36 -3.94 23.00 21.06
N TRP A 37 -4.41 21.75 21.22
CA TRP A 37 -4.03 20.62 20.37
C TRP A 37 -4.97 20.43 19.17
N HIS A 38 -6.13 21.09 19.13
CA HIS A 38 -6.98 21.09 17.94
C HIS A 38 -6.27 21.75 16.76
N LYS A 39 -6.24 21.07 15.61
CA LYS A 39 -5.57 21.54 14.40
C LYS A 39 -6.58 22.08 13.40
N GLU A 40 -6.15 23.10 12.65
CA GLU A 40 -6.90 23.71 11.54
C GLU A 40 -8.37 24.08 11.87
N PRO A 41 -8.64 24.82 12.97
CA PRO A 41 -9.99 25.01 13.49
C PRO A 41 -10.97 25.57 12.46
N GLU A 42 -10.56 26.57 11.67
CA GLU A 42 -11.41 27.16 10.63
C GLU A 42 -11.80 26.13 9.55
N ARG A 43 -10.85 25.34 9.08
CA ARG A 43 -11.06 24.34 8.02
C ARG A 43 -11.92 23.19 8.50
N VAL A 44 -11.65 22.67 9.69
CA VAL A 44 -12.41 21.57 10.30
C VAL A 44 -13.85 22.00 10.57
N ARG A 45 -14.07 23.19 11.16
CA ARG A 45 -15.43 23.72 11.40
C ARG A 45 -16.23 23.85 10.11
N ARG A 46 -15.61 24.38 9.05
CA ARG A 46 -16.23 24.47 7.72
C ARG A 46 -16.63 23.09 7.18
N ASP A 47 -15.73 22.12 7.24
CA ASP A 47 -15.98 20.78 6.69
C ASP A 47 -17.04 20.01 7.50
N ILE A 48 -17.11 20.23 8.82
CA ILE A 48 -18.20 19.74 9.67
C ILE A 48 -19.55 20.31 9.21
N VAL A 49 -19.64 21.62 8.97
CA VAL A 49 -20.88 22.26 8.47
C VAL A 49 -21.31 21.63 7.14
N ILE A 50 -20.38 21.49 6.19
CA ILE A 50 -20.68 20.88 4.87
C ILE A 50 -21.12 19.42 5.03
N ALA A 51 -20.37 18.62 5.79
CA ALA A 51 -20.64 17.18 5.96
C ALA A 51 -21.92 16.90 6.76
N SER A 52 -22.34 17.82 7.62
CA SER A 52 -23.59 17.71 8.38
C SER A 52 -24.84 17.87 7.52
N ARG A 53 -24.75 18.55 6.37
CA ARG A 53 -25.87 18.82 5.45
C ARG A 53 -27.11 19.42 6.12
N GLY A 54 -26.90 20.30 7.10
CA GLY A 54 -27.99 20.98 7.82
C GLY A 54 -28.60 20.18 8.97
N ASP A 55 -28.10 18.99 9.28
CA ASP A 55 -28.55 18.18 10.41
C ASP A 55 -27.71 18.51 11.66
N THR A 56 -28.37 19.07 12.69
CA THR A 56 -27.73 19.48 13.94
C THR A 56 -27.25 18.29 14.79
N ALA A 57 -27.91 17.13 14.72
CA ALA A 57 -27.47 15.92 15.41
C ALA A 57 -26.21 15.37 14.75
N ARG A 58 -26.21 15.30 13.41
CA ARG A 58 -25.04 14.87 12.65
C ARG A 58 -23.83 15.79 12.84
N LEU A 59 -24.06 17.10 12.90
CA LEU A 59 -23.03 18.08 13.20
C LEU A 59 -22.32 17.79 14.54
N ARG A 60 -23.07 17.42 15.58
CA ARG A 60 -22.49 17.05 16.89
C ARG A 60 -21.69 15.75 16.83
N GLU A 61 -22.17 14.74 16.11
CA GLU A 61 -21.39 13.51 15.90
C GLU A 61 -20.05 13.79 15.21
N LEU A 62 -20.06 14.65 14.20
CA LEU A 62 -18.85 15.05 13.47
C LEU A 62 -17.91 15.89 14.34
N LEU A 63 -18.43 16.74 15.22
CA LEU A 63 -17.62 17.45 16.22
C LEU A 63 -16.90 16.49 17.16
N GLU A 64 -17.60 15.48 17.69
CA GLU A 64 -17.00 14.47 18.56
C GLU A 64 -15.96 13.60 17.83
N LEU A 65 -16.21 13.32 16.54
CA LEU A 65 -15.21 12.65 15.69
C LEU A 65 -13.96 13.54 15.51
N ALA A 66 -14.15 14.84 15.23
CA ALA A 66 -13.05 15.79 15.03
C ALA A 66 -12.14 15.88 16.26
N LYS A 67 -12.74 15.94 17.46
CA LYS A 67 -12.03 15.98 18.74
C LYS A 67 -11.15 14.72 18.94
N LYS A 68 -11.51 13.57 18.35
CA LYS A 68 -10.72 12.34 18.42
C LYS A 68 -9.64 12.29 17.33
N ASP A 69 -10.03 12.48 16.07
CA ASP A 69 -9.12 12.55 14.93
C ASP A 69 -9.73 13.39 13.80
N TYR A 70 -9.28 14.64 13.67
CA TYR A 70 -9.77 15.56 12.67
C TYR A 70 -9.43 15.17 11.22
N ARG A 71 -8.44 14.29 11.02
CA ARG A 71 -7.98 13.91 9.67
C ARG A 71 -9.05 13.13 8.91
N ASP A 72 -9.88 12.37 9.62
CA ASP A 72 -10.99 11.61 9.05
C ASP A 72 -12.05 12.53 8.41
N LEU A 73 -12.17 13.77 8.89
CA LEU A 73 -13.06 14.78 8.31
C LEU A 73 -12.46 15.47 7.09
N LEU A 74 -11.14 15.74 7.12
CA LEU A 74 -10.46 16.50 6.06
C LEU A 74 -10.30 15.75 4.73
N VAL A 75 -10.60 14.45 4.69
CA VAL A 75 -10.63 13.66 3.44
C VAL A 75 -11.75 14.14 2.49
N GLY A 76 -12.76 14.84 3.01
CA GLY A 76 -13.97 15.23 2.28
C GLY A 76 -13.79 16.26 1.16
N GLU A 77 -12.72 17.08 1.18
CA GLU A 77 -12.54 18.17 0.19
C GLU A 77 -12.32 17.63 -1.24
N HIS A 78 -11.97 16.34 -1.39
CA HIS A 78 -11.89 15.66 -2.69
C HIS A 78 -13.19 15.00 -3.17
N LEU A 79 -14.22 14.91 -2.32
CA LEU A 79 -15.38 14.02 -2.54
C LEU A 79 -16.73 14.71 -2.73
N ASP A 80 -16.82 16.05 -2.78
CA ASP A 80 -18.10 16.72 -3.08
C ASP A 80 -18.13 17.34 -4.51
N PRO A 81 -18.68 16.61 -5.50
CA PRO A 81 -18.92 17.11 -6.85
C PRO A 81 -19.78 18.37 -6.92
N TRP A 82 -20.65 18.61 -5.93
CA TRP A 82 -21.57 19.74 -5.92
C TRP A 82 -20.82 21.04 -5.57
N LEU A 83 -19.88 20.97 -4.62
CA LEU A 83 -19.00 22.08 -4.25
C LEU A 83 -18.15 22.60 -5.43
N ARG A 84 -17.70 21.68 -6.31
CA ARG A 84 -16.99 22.02 -7.56
C ARG A 84 -17.89 22.77 -8.55
N GLY A 85 -19.17 22.41 -8.64
CA GLY A 85 -20.13 23.02 -9.55
C GLY A 85 -20.39 24.49 -9.22
N GLU A 86 -20.55 24.82 -7.94
CA GLU A 86 -20.83 26.18 -7.48
C GLU A 86 -19.62 27.11 -7.50
N LEU A 87 -18.43 26.63 -7.09
CA LEU A 87 -17.19 27.41 -7.19
C LEU A 87 -16.88 27.81 -8.64
N MET A 88 -17.31 26.99 -9.60
CA MET A 88 -17.24 27.29 -11.03
C MET A 88 -18.32 28.27 -11.51
N GLN A 89 -19.50 28.31 -10.87
CA GLN A 89 -20.56 29.26 -11.20
C GLN A 89 -20.29 30.68 -10.71
N VAL A 90 -19.73 30.85 -9.51
CA VAL A 90 -19.30 32.17 -8.98
C VAL A 90 -18.27 32.83 -9.90
N ARG A 91 -17.46 32.03 -10.61
CA ARG A 91 -16.50 32.52 -11.60
C ARG A 91 -17.14 32.91 -12.95
N LYS A 92 -18.35 32.43 -13.25
CA LYS A 92 -19.08 32.73 -14.50
C LYS A 92 -20.00 33.95 -14.39
N SER A 93 -20.54 34.25 -13.21
CA SER A 93 -21.41 35.40 -13.00
C SER A 93 -20.69 36.75 -13.14
N GLY A 94 -19.36 36.79 -13.04
CA GLY A 94 -18.54 37.99 -13.28
C GLY A 94 -18.29 38.35 -14.75
N ARG A 95 -18.92 37.67 -15.73
CA ARG A 95 -18.59 37.82 -17.16
C ARG A 95 -19.78 37.95 -18.11
N ALA A 96 -20.91 38.47 -17.63
CA ALA A 96 -22.08 38.72 -18.46
C ALA A 96 -22.23 40.22 -18.77
N GLY A 97 -21.59 40.67 -19.86
CA GLY A 97 -21.83 41.97 -20.48
C GLY A 97 -21.37 41.93 -21.93
N GLY A 98 -22.32 41.89 -22.87
CA GLY A 98 -22.05 42.03 -24.31
C GLY A 98 -22.65 40.92 -25.17
N SER A 99 -23.92 41.09 -25.55
CA SER A 99 -24.62 40.26 -26.53
C SER A 99 -24.49 40.84 -27.93
N GLY A 100 -24.27 39.98 -28.93
CA GLY A 100 -24.68 40.28 -30.30
C GLY A 100 -23.74 39.79 -31.37
N THR A 101 -23.73 38.48 -31.64
CA THR A 101 -23.43 37.82 -32.95
C THR A 101 -23.21 36.32 -32.74
N ARG A 102 -24.26 35.50 -32.80
CA ARG A 102 -24.13 34.03 -32.74
C ARG A 102 -25.11 33.32 -33.66
N LYS A 103 -24.79 33.29 -34.96
CA LYS A 103 -25.29 32.23 -35.85
C LYS A 103 -24.22 31.56 -36.72
N ILE A 104 -23.06 32.18 -36.95
CA ILE A 104 -21.93 31.54 -37.68
C ILE A 104 -20.96 30.80 -36.73
N VAL A 105 -21.03 31.06 -35.43
CA VAL A 105 -20.07 30.52 -34.43
C VAL A 105 -20.36 29.06 -34.03
N LEU A 106 -21.51 28.49 -34.41
CA LEU A 106 -21.91 27.15 -33.94
C LEU A 106 -21.07 26.00 -34.53
N ILE A 107 -20.53 26.16 -35.75
CA ILE A 107 -19.72 25.11 -36.40
C ILE A 107 -18.25 25.19 -35.94
N VAL A 108 -17.74 26.39 -35.60
CA VAL A 108 -16.36 26.58 -35.14
C VAL A 108 -16.18 26.23 -33.66
N LEU A 109 -17.25 26.30 -32.84
CA LEU A 109 -17.19 25.91 -31.41
C LEU A 109 -17.53 24.44 -31.11
N GLY A 110 -18.15 23.72 -32.06
CA GLY A 110 -18.54 22.32 -31.85
C GLY A 110 -17.34 21.37 -31.78
N VAL A 111 -16.37 21.52 -32.68
CA VAL A 111 -15.18 20.66 -32.74
C VAL A 111 -14.30 20.76 -31.48
N PRO A 112 -13.98 21.97 -30.96
CA PRO A 112 -13.25 22.08 -29.69
C PRO A 112 -13.96 21.45 -28.51
N ALA A 113 -15.30 21.53 -28.45
CA ALA A 113 -16.07 20.92 -27.36
C ALA A 113 -16.02 19.39 -27.40
N VAL A 114 -16.10 18.79 -28.59
CA VAL A 114 -15.97 17.33 -28.75
C VAL A 114 -14.56 16.86 -28.41
N LEU A 115 -13.52 17.54 -28.91
CA LEU A 115 -12.13 17.22 -28.58
C LEU A 115 -11.84 17.36 -27.08
N PHE A 116 -12.38 18.40 -26.45
CA PHE A 116 -12.27 18.58 -25.00
C PHE A 116 -12.98 17.47 -24.23
N GLY A 117 -14.16 17.03 -24.69
CA GLY A 117 -14.87 15.88 -24.13
C GLY A 117 -14.08 14.57 -24.24
N ILE A 118 -13.47 14.30 -25.40
CA ILE A 118 -12.60 13.13 -25.62
C ILE A 118 -11.37 13.21 -24.72
N MET A 119 -10.72 14.38 -24.62
CA MET A 119 -9.56 14.56 -23.76
C MET A 119 -9.90 14.34 -22.29
N ILE A 120 -11.02 14.89 -21.80
CA ILE A 120 -11.55 14.61 -20.46
C ILE A 120 -11.77 13.12 -20.28
N PHE A 121 -12.49 12.46 -21.20
CA PHE A 121 -12.75 11.02 -21.11
C PHE A 121 -11.45 10.22 -21.00
N LEU A 122 -10.46 10.48 -21.85
CA LEU A 122 -9.14 9.83 -21.79
C LEU A 122 -8.40 10.09 -20.48
N MET A 123 -8.50 11.30 -19.92
CA MET A 123 -7.91 11.62 -18.61
C MET A 123 -8.60 10.87 -17.44
N PHE A 124 -9.87 10.53 -17.57
CA PHE A 124 -10.64 9.88 -16.50
C PHE A 124 -10.75 8.36 -16.66
N VAL A 125 -10.57 7.79 -17.86
CA VAL A 125 -10.65 6.33 -18.08
C VAL A 125 -9.62 5.57 -17.25
N GLU A 126 -8.36 6.04 -17.22
CA GLU A 126 -7.31 5.37 -16.42
C GLU A 126 -7.59 5.47 -14.92
N ARG A 127 -8.14 6.60 -14.46
CA ARG A 127 -8.59 6.76 -13.07
C ARG A 127 -9.78 5.86 -12.75
N GLY A 128 -10.71 5.69 -13.68
CA GLY A 128 -11.84 4.77 -13.55
C GLY A 128 -11.37 3.31 -13.42
N LYS A 129 -10.44 2.87 -14.28
CA LYS A 129 -9.82 1.54 -14.18
C LYS A 129 -9.14 1.32 -12.83
N MET A 130 -8.40 2.32 -12.33
CA MET A 130 -7.78 2.29 -11.01
C MET A 130 -8.82 2.18 -9.89
N MET A 131 -9.91 2.96 -9.92
CA MET A 131 -10.97 2.88 -8.92
C MET A 131 -11.67 1.52 -8.93
N PHE A 132 -11.87 0.91 -10.09
CA PHE A 132 -12.38 -0.46 -10.19
C PHE A 132 -11.41 -1.51 -9.62
N ALA A 133 -10.10 -1.32 -9.84
CA ALA A 133 -9.07 -2.16 -9.22
C ALA A 133 -9.09 -2.04 -7.68
N LEU A 134 -9.11 -0.82 -7.15
CA LEU A 134 -9.20 -0.57 -5.70
C LEU A 134 -10.49 -1.12 -5.07
N ALA A 135 -11.63 -1.04 -5.78
CA ALA A 135 -12.89 -1.63 -5.36
C ALA A 135 -12.89 -3.16 -5.40
N SER A 136 -12.07 -3.77 -6.27
CA SER A 136 -11.80 -5.20 -6.25
C SER A 136 -10.92 -5.56 -5.06
N ASP A 137 -9.89 -4.75 -4.78
CA ASP A 137 -8.97 -4.96 -3.67
C ASP A 137 -9.68 -4.87 -2.32
N THR A 138 -10.57 -3.91 -2.10
CA THR A 138 -11.36 -3.81 -0.85
C THR A 138 -12.21 -5.06 -0.60
N ARG A 139 -12.81 -5.62 -1.65
CA ARG A 139 -13.51 -6.91 -1.55
C ARG A 139 -12.54 -8.06 -1.25
N GLY A 140 -11.35 -8.05 -1.86
CA GLY A 140 -10.28 -8.99 -1.56
C GLY A 140 -9.83 -8.92 -0.10
N TYR A 141 -9.58 -7.72 0.43
CA TYR A 141 -9.21 -7.48 1.83
C TYR A 141 -10.28 -7.94 2.80
N GLY A 142 -11.56 -7.60 2.55
CA GLY A 142 -12.66 -8.09 3.38
C GLY A 142 -12.73 -9.62 3.40
N ALA A 143 -12.50 -10.25 2.26
CA ALA A 143 -12.51 -11.69 2.14
C ALA A 143 -11.30 -12.36 2.81
N LEU A 144 -10.12 -11.74 2.77
CA LEU A 144 -8.94 -12.14 3.55
C LEU A 144 -9.18 -12.01 5.06
N HIS A 145 -9.81 -10.92 5.50
CA HIS A 145 -10.17 -10.75 6.91
C HIS A 145 -11.13 -11.84 7.38
N ASN A 146 -12.12 -12.18 6.56
CA ASN A 146 -13.03 -13.29 6.84
C ASN A 146 -12.27 -14.62 6.91
N LEU A 147 -11.36 -14.90 5.98
CA LEU A 147 -10.53 -16.11 6.01
C LEU A 147 -9.71 -16.19 7.31
N ARG A 148 -9.04 -15.10 7.70
CA ARG A 148 -8.29 -15.00 8.96
C ARG A 148 -9.16 -15.30 10.17
N ARG A 149 -10.38 -14.75 10.22
CA ARG A 149 -11.35 -15.05 11.29
C ARG A 149 -11.69 -16.54 11.33
N HIS A 150 -12.01 -17.17 10.20
CA HIS A 150 -12.34 -18.60 10.20
C HIS A 150 -11.17 -19.50 10.65
N ILE A 151 -9.93 -19.17 10.24
CA ILE A 151 -8.74 -19.92 10.68
C ILE A 151 -8.53 -19.75 12.19
N TRP A 152 -8.76 -18.54 12.71
CA TRP A 152 -8.69 -18.26 14.14
C TRP A 152 -9.74 -19.05 14.93
N ASP A 153 -10.99 -19.02 14.46
CA ASP A 153 -12.09 -19.76 15.10
C ASP A 153 -11.83 -21.27 15.09
N TYR A 154 -11.30 -21.81 13.99
CA TYR A 154 -10.84 -23.21 13.92
C TYR A 154 -9.74 -23.49 14.95
N SER A 155 -8.74 -22.62 15.05
CA SER A 155 -7.63 -22.77 15.98
C SER A 155 -8.11 -22.80 17.43
N LEU A 156 -9.01 -21.89 17.79
CA LEU A 156 -9.60 -21.81 19.12
C LEU A 156 -10.42 -23.07 19.46
N ALA A 157 -11.16 -23.61 18.49
CA ALA A 157 -11.98 -24.81 18.68
C ALA A 157 -11.16 -26.11 18.79
N ASN A 158 -10.03 -26.21 18.10
CA ASN A 158 -9.27 -27.46 17.97
C ASN A 158 -7.93 -27.46 18.73
N GLY A 159 -7.53 -26.34 19.31
CA GLY A 159 -6.21 -26.16 19.93
C GLY A 159 -5.04 -26.25 18.95
N ARG A 160 -5.31 -26.21 17.63
CA ARG A 160 -4.33 -26.29 16.55
C ARG A 160 -4.85 -25.64 15.28
N LEU A 161 -3.93 -25.18 14.45
CA LEU A 161 -4.24 -24.64 13.13
C LEU A 161 -4.72 -25.74 12.16
N PRO A 162 -5.55 -25.39 11.15
CA PRO A 162 -5.98 -26.36 10.15
C PRO A 162 -4.79 -26.80 9.29
N ALA A 163 -4.75 -28.09 8.92
CA ALA A 163 -3.67 -28.66 8.12
C ALA A 163 -3.64 -28.10 6.68
N ASP A 164 -4.80 -27.74 6.14
CA ASP A 164 -4.97 -27.09 4.84
C ASP A 164 -6.22 -26.19 4.83
N LEU A 165 -6.43 -25.45 3.73
CA LEU A 165 -7.62 -24.60 3.53
C LEU A 165 -8.73 -25.27 2.73
N SER A 166 -8.63 -26.57 2.42
CA SER A 166 -9.60 -27.23 1.55
C SER A 166 -11.02 -27.20 2.13
N GLY A 167 -11.13 -27.17 3.47
CA GLY A 167 -12.40 -27.01 4.18
C GLY A 167 -12.92 -25.58 4.30
N PHE A 168 -12.17 -24.57 3.85
CA PHE A 168 -12.54 -23.16 3.97
C PHE A 168 -12.96 -22.60 2.61
N LYS A 169 -13.98 -21.75 2.60
CA LYS A 169 -14.36 -21.00 1.40
C LYS A 169 -13.34 -19.88 1.16
N VAL A 170 -12.21 -20.24 0.57
CA VAL A 170 -11.16 -19.27 0.22
C VAL A 170 -11.68 -18.38 -0.92
N PRO A 171 -11.74 -17.06 -0.72
CA PRO A 171 -12.18 -16.15 -1.78
C PRO A 171 -11.17 -16.11 -2.92
N GLU A 172 -11.66 -16.05 -4.16
CA GLU A 172 -10.80 -15.75 -5.31
C GLU A 172 -10.28 -14.32 -5.16
N LEU A 173 -8.99 -14.18 -4.84
CA LEU A 173 -8.32 -12.89 -4.82
C LEU A 173 -7.94 -12.51 -6.24
N LYS A 174 -8.33 -11.31 -6.65
CA LYS A 174 -7.94 -10.71 -7.92
C LYS A 174 -6.98 -9.58 -7.60
N LEU A 175 -5.70 -9.78 -7.93
CA LEU A 175 -4.69 -8.73 -7.80
C LEU A 175 -4.46 -8.08 -9.15
N TYR A 176 -4.40 -6.76 -9.13
CA TYR A 176 -4.00 -5.95 -10.26
C TYR A 176 -2.60 -5.40 -9.98
N SER A 177 -1.66 -5.59 -10.91
CA SER A 177 -0.34 -4.98 -10.81
C SER A 177 -0.12 -4.04 -11.99
N PHE A 178 0.47 -2.88 -11.71
CA PHE A 178 0.92 -1.95 -12.74
C PHE A 178 2.42 -2.13 -12.93
N GLU A 179 2.87 -2.29 -14.17
CA GLU A 179 4.29 -2.36 -14.47
C GLU A 179 4.81 -0.95 -14.79
N THR A 180 6.00 -0.59 -14.29
CA THR A 180 6.54 0.75 -14.52
C THR A 180 7.00 0.93 -15.98
N GLY A 181 7.27 -0.17 -16.69
CA GLY A 181 7.70 -0.19 -18.09
C GLY A 181 6.57 -0.46 -19.07
N ASP A 182 5.69 -1.41 -18.75
CA ASP A 182 4.48 -1.68 -19.52
C ASP A 182 3.33 -0.82 -18.99
N ARG A 183 2.79 0.10 -19.80
CA ARG A 183 1.65 0.95 -19.40
C ARG A 183 0.35 0.15 -19.18
N GLY A 184 0.43 -1.18 -19.20
CA GLY A 184 -0.64 -2.13 -18.97
C GLY A 184 -0.87 -2.45 -17.50
N MET A 185 -2.14 -2.57 -17.14
CA MET A 185 -2.54 -3.18 -15.87
C MET A 185 -2.66 -4.70 -16.08
N HIS A 186 -1.85 -5.49 -15.39
CA HIS A 186 -1.89 -6.95 -15.47
C HIS A 186 -2.81 -7.50 -14.39
N ARG A 187 -3.67 -8.44 -14.77
CA ARG A 187 -4.57 -9.15 -13.86
C ARG A 187 -3.99 -10.50 -13.51
N HIS A 188 -3.58 -10.67 -12.26
CA HIS A 188 -3.09 -11.95 -11.75
C HIS A 188 -4.27 -12.75 -11.19
N ARG A 189 -4.46 -13.96 -11.73
CA ARG A 189 -5.47 -14.90 -11.22
C ARG A 189 -4.80 -15.86 -10.26
N ILE A 190 -5.39 -16.00 -9.09
CA ILE A 190 -4.84 -16.81 -8.03
C ILE A 190 -5.67 -18.08 -7.95
N SER A 191 -5.05 -19.20 -8.28
CA SER A 191 -5.71 -20.50 -8.34
C SER A 191 -5.61 -21.30 -7.04
N GLY A 192 -4.88 -20.81 -6.02
CA GLY A 192 -4.78 -21.49 -4.73
C GLY A 192 -4.07 -20.68 -3.64
N VAL A 193 -4.47 -20.94 -2.40
CA VAL A 193 -3.79 -20.49 -1.18
C VAL A 193 -3.28 -21.74 -0.46
N GLU A 194 -1.98 -21.83 -0.25
CA GLU A 194 -1.36 -22.93 0.47
C GLU A 194 -1.13 -22.47 1.92
N LEU A 195 -1.74 -23.15 2.89
CA LEU A 195 -1.32 -22.98 4.28
C LEU A 195 0.00 -23.66 4.44
N ARG A 196 0.96 -22.91 4.97
CA ARG A 196 2.09 -23.51 5.61
C ARG A 196 2.17 -22.90 7.01
N PRO A 197 1.68 -23.59 8.05
CA PRO A 197 2.08 -23.26 9.40
C PRO A 197 3.61 -23.29 9.43
N GLY A 198 4.27 -22.15 9.69
CA GLY A 198 5.73 -22.03 9.56
C GLY A 198 6.26 -21.77 8.13
N ALA A 199 5.39 -21.41 7.16
CA ALA A 199 5.63 -21.16 5.72
C ALA A 199 7.05 -20.82 5.27
N GLY A 200 7.98 -21.77 5.33
CA GLY A 200 9.36 -21.59 4.89
C GLY A 200 10.16 -20.53 5.67
N LEU A 201 9.69 -20.09 6.83
CA LEU A 201 10.41 -19.11 7.68
C LEU A 201 11.39 -19.78 8.65
N GLU A 202 11.35 -21.11 8.73
CA GLU A 202 12.20 -21.90 9.61
C GLU A 202 13.65 -21.94 9.11
N ASN A 203 13.89 -21.51 7.87
CA ASN A 203 15.17 -21.59 7.20
C ASN A 203 15.24 -20.53 6.08
N PHE A 204 15.55 -19.28 6.44
CA PHE A 204 15.95 -18.28 5.45
C PHE A 204 17.22 -18.75 4.76
N SER A 205 17.23 -18.81 3.44
CA SER A 205 18.46 -18.99 2.69
C SER A 205 19.31 -17.74 2.82
N VAL A 206 20.32 -17.80 3.69
CA VAL A 206 21.32 -16.74 3.83
C VAL A 206 22.49 -17.06 2.89
N MET A 207 22.75 -16.16 1.94
CA MET A 207 23.90 -16.26 1.06
C MET A 207 25.10 -15.60 1.73
N PHE A 208 26.06 -16.41 2.16
CA PHE A 208 27.39 -15.93 2.53
C PHE A 208 28.21 -15.83 1.25
N SER A 209 28.75 -14.64 0.96
CA SER A 209 29.63 -14.43 -0.19
C SER A 209 30.83 -13.58 0.17
N THR A 210 31.98 -13.88 -0.42
CA THR A 210 33.19 -13.09 -0.23
C THR A 210 33.98 -12.94 -1.52
N TYR A 211 34.80 -11.89 -1.57
CA TYR A 211 35.74 -11.61 -2.64
C TYR A 211 37.17 -11.52 -2.09
N ILE A 212 38.10 -12.30 -2.64
CA ILE A 212 39.49 -12.35 -2.17
C ILE A 212 40.38 -11.53 -3.10
N SER A 213 40.61 -10.26 -2.76
CA SER A 213 41.50 -9.37 -3.51
C SER A 213 42.97 -9.60 -3.12
N GLY A 214 43.64 -10.61 -3.68
CA GLY A 214 45.06 -10.83 -3.36
C GLY A 214 45.68 -12.16 -3.80
N GLY A 215 44.93 -13.02 -4.49
CA GLY A 215 45.40 -14.31 -4.98
C GLY A 215 44.25 -15.29 -5.15
N HIS A 216 44.52 -16.43 -5.77
CA HIS A 216 43.56 -17.53 -5.85
C HIS A 216 43.55 -18.27 -4.50
N ALA A 217 42.38 -18.36 -3.87
CA ALA A 217 42.20 -19.28 -2.75
C ALA A 217 41.88 -20.68 -3.28
N GLY A 218 42.46 -21.72 -2.68
CA GLY A 218 42.17 -23.11 -3.03
C GLY A 218 40.88 -23.61 -2.39
N LYS A 219 40.62 -23.20 -1.15
CA LYS A 219 39.42 -23.55 -0.37
C LYS A 219 38.95 -22.37 0.46
N VAL A 220 37.65 -22.09 0.40
CA VAL A 220 37.01 -21.09 1.25
C VAL A 220 35.87 -21.74 2.03
N SER A 221 35.74 -21.42 3.31
CA SER A 221 34.69 -21.96 4.18
C SER A 221 34.13 -20.87 5.08
N VAL A 222 32.82 -20.92 5.34
CA VAL A 222 32.17 -20.10 6.37
C VAL A 222 32.06 -20.91 7.66
N LEU A 223 32.61 -20.38 8.75
CA LEU A 223 32.62 -21.00 10.06
C LEU A 223 31.68 -20.20 10.95
N GLY A 224 30.63 -20.79 11.50
CA GLY A 224 29.72 -20.07 12.38
C GLY A 224 29.02 -20.94 13.39
N ASP A 225 28.29 -20.31 14.31
CA ASP A 225 27.55 -21.01 15.36
C ASP A 225 26.59 -22.07 14.76
N PHE A 226 26.01 -21.77 13.60
CA PHE A 226 25.06 -22.63 12.88
C PHE A 226 25.66 -23.93 12.31
N ASN A 227 26.98 -24.03 12.18
CA ASN A 227 27.66 -25.26 11.75
C ASN A 227 28.70 -25.75 12.77
N GLY A 228 28.71 -25.21 13.99
CA GLY A 228 29.67 -25.54 15.02
C GLY A 228 31.11 -25.16 14.65
N TYR A 229 31.29 -24.12 13.82
CA TYR A 229 32.56 -23.69 13.25
C TYR A 229 33.31 -24.82 12.49
N ASP A 230 32.59 -25.79 11.93
CA ASP A 230 33.17 -26.90 11.18
C ASP A 230 33.48 -26.48 9.72
N PRO A 231 34.76 -26.43 9.30
CA PRO A 231 35.14 -26.00 7.96
C PRO A 231 34.63 -26.94 6.86
N VAL A 232 34.39 -28.21 7.17
CA VAL A 232 33.90 -29.18 6.18
C VAL A 232 32.43 -28.92 5.86
N LYS A 233 31.63 -28.55 6.87
CA LYS A 233 30.20 -28.19 6.70
C LYS A 233 30.01 -26.81 6.09
N GLY A 234 31.00 -25.94 6.21
CA GLY A 234 30.97 -24.56 5.72
C GLY A 234 31.56 -24.33 4.34
N LEU A 235 31.90 -25.38 3.58
CA LEU A 235 32.64 -25.24 2.33
C LEU A 235 31.87 -24.41 1.28
N MET A 236 32.49 -23.35 0.79
CA MET A 236 31.90 -22.45 -0.20
C MET A 236 32.21 -22.93 -1.63
N SER A 237 31.33 -22.62 -2.57
CA SER A 237 31.57 -22.87 -4.00
C SER A 237 32.14 -21.63 -4.69
N ASP A 238 33.15 -21.81 -5.54
CA ASP A 238 33.64 -20.75 -6.43
C ASP A 238 32.57 -20.43 -7.47
N LYS A 239 31.97 -19.24 -7.37
CA LYS A 239 30.89 -18.79 -8.25
C LYS A 239 31.42 -18.19 -9.55
N GLY A 240 32.68 -17.75 -9.58
CA GLY A 240 33.30 -17.13 -10.75
C GLY A 240 34.13 -18.08 -11.60
N ALA A 241 34.37 -19.32 -11.12
CA ALA A 241 35.36 -20.25 -11.66
C ALA A 241 36.76 -19.61 -11.85
N ASN A 242 37.04 -18.60 -11.02
CA ASN A 242 38.23 -17.77 -11.10
C ASN A 242 38.96 -17.69 -9.75
N GLY A 243 38.49 -18.41 -8.72
CA GLY A 243 39.05 -18.43 -7.38
C GLY A 243 38.89 -17.12 -6.59
N PHE A 244 38.19 -16.11 -7.13
CA PHE A 244 38.04 -14.81 -6.49
C PHE A 244 36.67 -14.62 -5.81
N SER A 245 35.61 -15.26 -6.31
CA SER A 245 34.25 -15.09 -5.79
C SER A 245 33.70 -16.39 -5.25
N TRP A 246 33.40 -16.42 -3.96
CA TRP A 246 32.93 -17.62 -3.25
C TRP A 246 31.55 -17.39 -2.68
N GLY A 247 30.70 -18.43 -2.71
CA GLY A 247 29.35 -18.35 -2.17
C GLY A 247 28.88 -19.66 -1.52
N LEU A 248 28.18 -19.55 -0.39
CA LEU A 248 27.43 -20.64 0.25
C LEU A 248 26.05 -20.15 0.67
N GLU A 249 25.03 -20.93 0.33
CA GLU A 249 23.66 -20.66 0.73
C GLU A 249 23.31 -21.57 1.91
N VAL A 250 23.01 -20.98 3.07
CA VAL A 250 22.74 -21.71 4.31
C VAL A 250 21.31 -21.42 4.76
N PRO A 251 20.47 -22.46 4.95
CA PRO A 251 19.17 -22.31 5.59
C PRO A 251 19.36 -21.99 7.09
N LEU A 252 18.97 -20.78 7.51
CA LEU A 252 19.06 -20.33 8.91
C LEU A 252 17.69 -19.89 9.44
N PRO A 253 17.25 -20.38 10.61
CA PRO A 253 16.09 -19.80 11.29
C PRO A 253 16.40 -18.35 11.71
N PRO A 254 15.37 -17.53 11.97
CA PRO A 254 15.60 -16.19 12.49
C PRO A 254 16.34 -16.23 13.83
N GLY A 255 17.36 -15.39 13.97
CA GLY A 255 18.28 -15.40 15.10
C GLY A 255 19.55 -14.60 14.83
N ARG A 256 20.36 -14.44 15.88
CA ARG A 256 21.68 -13.79 15.81
C ARG A 256 22.76 -14.85 15.67
N TYR A 257 23.58 -14.77 14.63
CA TYR A 257 24.63 -15.74 14.34
C TYR A 257 26.00 -15.07 14.28
N SER A 258 26.98 -15.68 14.94
CA SER A 258 28.39 -15.30 14.78
C SER A 258 29.03 -16.18 13.72
N PHE A 259 29.84 -15.58 12.85
CA PHE A 259 30.55 -16.30 11.80
C PHE A 259 31.88 -15.65 11.43
N LYS A 260 32.75 -16.38 10.75
CA LYS A 260 33.99 -15.91 10.14
C LYS A 260 34.24 -16.68 8.84
N ILE A 261 35.03 -16.09 7.96
CA ILE A 261 35.42 -16.71 6.70
C ILE A 261 36.85 -17.21 6.82
N ALA A 262 37.08 -18.47 6.47
CA ALA A 262 38.40 -19.06 6.40
C ALA A 262 38.78 -19.30 4.93
N ALA A 263 39.94 -18.83 4.50
CA ALA A 263 40.50 -19.07 3.18
C ALA A 263 41.87 -19.75 3.30
N ASP A 264 42.01 -20.94 2.75
CA ASP A 264 43.23 -21.77 2.82
C ASP A 264 43.81 -21.90 4.24
N GLY A 265 42.93 -22.08 5.22
CA GLY A 265 43.28 -22.23 6.63
C GLY A 265 43.58 -20.92 7.36
N ARG A 266 43.53 -19.77 6.70
CA ARG A 266 43.61 -18.44 7.35
C ARG A 266 42.22 -17.94 7.67
N GLU A 267 41.95 -17.68 8.95
CA GLU A 267 40.67 -17.17 9.43
C GLU A 267 40.63 -15.64 9.39
N GLY A 268 39.52 -15.09 8.94
CA GLY A 268 39.18 -13.67 9.04
C GLY A 268 38.64 -13.28 10.43
N PRO A 269 38.25 -12.00 10.60
CA PRO A 269 37.63 -11.54 11.84
C PRO A 269 36.29 -12.24 12.10
N LEU A 270 35.90 -12.30 13.38
CA LEU A 270 34.58 -12.75 13.79
C LEU A 270 33.56 -11.64 13.53
N GLU A 271 32.53 -11.95 12.75
CA GLU A 271 31.41 -11.09 12.41
C GLU A 271 30.12 -11.62 13.03
N THR A 272 29.08 -10.79 13.07
CA THR A 272 27.77 -11.16 13.58
C THR A 272 26.68 -10.65 12.65
N ILE A 273 25.69 -11.48 12.36
CA ILE A 273 24.52 -11.14 11.55
C ILE A 273 23.24 -11.43 12.32
N ASP A 274 22.31 -10.49 12.28
CA ASP A 274 20.94 -10.68 12.78
C ASP A 274 20.05 -11.08 11.59
N VAL A 275 19.61 -12.33 11.58
CA VAL A 275 18.62 -12.84 10.61
C VAL A 275 17.25 -12.58 11.21
N ASN A 276 16.64 -11.45 10.84
CA ASN A 276 15.29 -11.11 11.26
C ASN A 276 14.27 -11.52 10.19
N TYR A 277 13.01 -11.69 10.59
CA TYR A 277 11.91 -11.95 9.65
C TYR A 277 11.96 -10.93 8.49
N ALA A 278 11.79 -11.43 7.26
CA ALA A 278 11.95 -10.70 6.00
C ALA A 278 11.19 -9.37 5.89
N THR A 279 10.28 -9.08 6.82
CA THR A 279 9.47 -7.86 6.87
C THR A 279 10.17 -6.63 7.43
N GLN A 280 11.46 -6.70 7.80
CA GLN A 280 12.22 -5.53 8.28
C GLN A 280 13.36 -5.05 7.36
N HIS A 281 13.63 -5.73 6.24
CA HIS A 281 14.69 -5.32 5.32
C HIS A 281 14.15 -4.90 3.95
N PRO A 282 14.50 -3.69 3.45
CA PRO A 282 13.98 -3.17 2.18
C PRO A 282 14.45 -3.91 0.91
N ASN A 283 15.27 -4.96 1.00
CA ASN A 283 15.96 -5.57 -0.17
C ASN A 283 16.01 -7.12 -0.19
N VAL A 284 15.20 -7.86 0.59
CA VAL A 284 15.29 -9.33 0.62
C VAL A 284 14.58 -9.96 -0.59
N SER A 285 15.35 -10.63 -1.45
CA SER A 285 14.87 -11.44 -2.57
C SER A 285 14.79 -12.91 -2.16
N ALA A 286 13.60 -13.51 -2.17
CA ALA A 286 13.49 -14.97 -2.01
C ALA A 286 14.07 -15.70 -3.25
N GLY A 287 14.76 -16.81 -3.00
CA GLY A 287 15.39 -17.67 -4.01
C GLY A 287 14.42 -18.26 -5.03
N LYS A 288 14.96 -18.88 -6.08
CA LYS A 288 14.24 -19.36 -7.27
C LYS A 288 13.26 -20.49 -6.91
N MET A 289 11.96 -20.17 -6.81
CA MET A 289 10.89 -21.17 -6.75
C MET A 289 10.80 -21.97 -8.07
N PRO A 290 10.28 -23.21 -8.04
CA PRO A 290 10.01 -23.97 -9.27
C PRO A 290 9.16 -23.14 -10.24
N GLU A 291 9.54 -23.14 -11.52
CA GLU A 291 8.83 -22.43 -12.59
C GLU A 291 7.39 -22.98 -12.68
N LEU A 292 6.44 -22.23 -12.13
CA LEU A 292 5.02 -22.46 -12.43
C LEU A 292 4.76 -21.90 -13.83
N ALA A 293 4.09 -22.69 -14.68
CA ALA A 293 3.77 -22.28 -16.04
C ALA A 293 2.64 -21.22 -16.03
N GLY A 294 2.95 -19.99 -16.47
CA GLY A 294 1.99 -18.89 -16.65
C GLY A 294 1.98 -17.84 -15.52
N ASP A 295 1.15 -16.80 -15.68
CA ASP A 295 0.91 -15.72 -14.69
C ASP A 295 0.08 -16.22 -13.48
N SER A 296 0.45 -17.36 -12.91
CA SER A 296 -0.17 -17.94 -11.73
C SER A 296 0.80 -17.84 -10.55
N GLY A 297 0.47 -17.01 -9.57
CA GLY A 297 1.16 -16.98 -8.29
C GLY A 297 0.52 -17.91 -7.27
N LYS A 298 1.33 -18.52 -6.40
CA LYS A 298 0.86 -19.18 -5.18
C LYS A 298 1.01 -18.24 -4.00
N TRP A 299 0.03 -18.24 -3.11
CA TRP A 299 0.13 -17.50 -1.85
C TRP A 299 0.57 -18.44 -0.76
N LEU A 300 1.51 -17.97 0.05
CA LEU A 300 1.86 -18.56 1.32
C LEU A 300 1.18 -17.72 2.39
N TYR A 301 0.21 -18.31 3.09
CA TYR A 301 -0.40 -17.68 4.26
C TYR A 301 0.19 -18.31 5.52
N ASP A 302 0.78 -17.48 6.37
CA ASP A 302 1.21 -17.86 7.71
C ASP A 302 0.11 -17.48 8.71
N PRO A 303 -0.62 -18.46 9.26
CA PRO A 303 -1.67 -18.21 10.23
C PRO A 303 -1.17 -17.74 11.60
N GLN A 304 0.10 -17.94 11.96
CA GLN A 304 0.65 -17.47 13.25
C GLN A 304 0.91 -15.97 13.22
N THR A 305 1.57 -15.49 12.17
CA THR A 305 1.88 -14.07 11.98
C THR A 305 0.74 -13.30 11.31
N GLY A 306 -0.20 -14.02 10.68
CA GLY A 306 -1.21 -13.44 9.80
C GLY A 306 -0.63 -12.92 8.49
N LEU A 307 0.63 -13.27 8.19
CA LEU A 307 1.36 -12.75 7.05
C LEU A 307 1.02 -13.52 5.78
N LEU A 308 1.04 -12.80 4.67
CA LEU A 308 0.58 -13.31 3.40
C LEU A 308 1.65 -12.96 2.35
N VAL A 309 2.45 -13.96 1.97
CA VAL A 309 3.55 -13.81 1.01
C VAL A 309 3.05 -14.20 -0.38
N ILE A 310 3.28 -13.32 -1.35
CA ILE A 310 2.92 -13.55 -2.74
C ILE A 310 4.13 -14.18 -3.45
N GLY A 311 4.08 -15.48 -3.72
CA GLY A 311 5.01 -16.15 -4.61
C GLY A 311 4.51 -16.08 -6.04
N CYS A 312 4.88 -15.03 -6.79
CA CYS A 312 4.65 -15.00 -8.24
C CYS A 312 5.89 -15.52 -8.98
N SER A 313 5.69 -16.46 -9.90
CA SER A 313 6.73 -16.94 -10.82
C SER A 313 6.77 -16.01 -12.05
N GLY A 314 7.32 -14.81 -11.88
CA GLY A 314 7.66 -13.93 -13.00
C GLY A 314 9.07 -13.38 -12.81
N ARG A 315 9.87 -13.31 -13.88
CA ARG A 315 11.27 -12.85 -13.85
C ARG A 315 11.47 -11.44 -13.26
N GLU A 316 10.39 -10.68 -13.09
CA GLU A 316 10.41 -9.23 -12.86
C GLU A 316 9.65 -8.77 -11.59
N THR A 317 9.21 -9.68 -10.72
CA THR A 317 8.59 -9.30 -9.44
C THR A 317 9.61 -8.88 -8.36
N LYS A 318 10.90 -9.16 -8.59
CA LYS A 318 11.99 -8.92 -7.61
C LYS A 318 12.36 -7.44 -7.41
N SER A 319 11.80 -6.51 -8.19
CA SER A 319 12.15 -5.07 -8.17
C SER A 319 10.96 -4.14 -7.95
N ARG A 320 9.85 -4.63 -7.37
CA ARG A 320 8.62 -3.83 -7.23
C ARG A 320 8.61 -3.01 -5.93
N ALA A 321 8.72 -1.70 -6.05
CA ALA A 321 8.34 -0.78 -4.98
C ALA A 321 6.81 -0.75 -4.84
N LEU A 322 6.32 -0.65 -3.61
CA LEU A 322 4.90 -0.44 -3.33
C LEU A 322 4.49 0.90 -3.96
N TRP A 323 3.45 0.92 -4.79
CA TRP A 323 3.07 2.09 -5.58
C TRP A 323 2.73 3.35 -4.76
N TYR A 324 2.48 3.22 -3.45
CA TYR A 324 2.25 4.32 -2.52
C TYR A 324 3.53 4.93 -1.91
N THR A 325 4.72 4.49 -2.33
CA THR A 325 6.01 5.02 -1.87
C THR A 325 6.62 6.06 -2.83
N ARG A 326 5.78 6.78 -3.59
CA ARG A 326 6.18 7.97 -4.34
C ARG A 326 5.53 9.23 -3.78
#